data_AF-A0A950UHY8-F1
#
_entry.id   AF-A0A950UHY8-F1
#
_cell.length_a   1.000
_cell.length_b   1.000
_cell.length_c   1.000
_cell.angle_alpha   90.00
_cell.angle_beta   90.00
_cell.angle_gamma   90.00
#
_symmetry.space_group_name_H-M   'P 1'
#
loop_
_entity.id
_entity.type
_entity.pdbx_description
1 polymer ?
#
loop_
_entity_poly.entity_id
_entity_poly.type
_entity_poly.pdbx_seq_one_letter_code
_entity_poly.pdbx_strand_id
1 'polypeptide(L)'
;MITALQRPRTTVPRIRRPTSPPESVHYDRQVNETILSRRYELLGENKSTDQLTHRLVDPFTIHQPPHALRQSHQAEFTVRENKNGLVLHFLADGRVTVKDQPVADGFAYLRSDMFRPGGEPRLLDSVFVPTTLFRMEQLDGGRLLLVPVWDTARPRERFVVDSDSGRLLEEIVAVRSRYGPIRYWQIDYQAGTAVRTDSQGLALTGRTDQAIVTTHPDGTVQLFQNGTGTPLFERLSLKSRLRALRQTQHVPLPENLGGIAEEPEESEDCIEFHDAQESWDGESADDGVGLLGGGLLEEHVDDVGQETWHDARTEGTDGDLPGRVLPATPEAGFLPGLK
;
A
#
# COMPACT_ATOMS: atom_id res chain seq x y z
N MET A 1 -17.15 58.62 48.08
CA MET A 1 -16.22 59.00 47.00
C MET A 1 -15.85 57.73 46.25
N ILE A 2 -16.38 57.53 45.04
CA ILE A 2 -16.10 56.37 44.19
C ILE A 2 -15.44 56.90 42.92
N THR A 3 -14.18 56.56 42.72
CA THR A 3 -13.38 56.97 41.56
C THR A 3 -13.61 55.97 40.43
N ALA A 4 -14.23 56.42 39.34
CA ALA A 4 -14.44 55.62 38.13
C ALA A 4 -13.17 55.64 37.25
N LEU A 5 -12.59 54.47 37.01
CA LEU A 5 -11.48 54.27 36.07
C LEU A 5 -12.05 54.13 34.64
N GLN A 6 -11.92 55.18 33.84
CA GLN A 6 -12.16 55.13 32.39
C GLN A 6 -11.05 54.32 31.70
N ARG A 7 -11.42 53.25 31.00
CA ARG A 7 -10.51 52.52 30.11
C ARG A 7 -10.41 53.23 28.75
N PRO A 8 -9.23 53.29 28.13
CA PRO A 8 -9.04 53.90 26.81
C PRO A 8 -9.73 53.07 25.72
N ARG A 9 -10.37 53.77 24.77
CA ARG A 9 -10.96 53.17 23.56
C ARG A 9 -9.85 52.76 22.60
N THR A 10 -9.72 51.46 22.36
CA THR A 10 -8.84 50.90 21.33
C THR A 10 -9.49 51.09 19.96
N THR A 11 -8.89 51.93 19.12
CA THR A 11 -9.31 52.11 17.72
C THR A 11 -8.87 50.89 16.91
N VAL A 12 -9.81 50.10 16.43
CA VAL A 12 -9.55 48.95 15.54
C VAL A 12 -9.28 49.47 14.13
N PRO A 13 -8.14 49.15 13.50
CA PRO A 13 -7.87 49.53 12.11
C PRO A 13 -8.84 48.80 11.17
N ARG A 14 -9.54 49.58 10.34
CA ARG A 14 -10.48 49.09 9.34
C ARG A 14 -9.69 48.52 8.15
N ILE A 15 -9.57 47.19 8.07
CA ILE A 15 -8.96 46.50 6.93
C ILE A 15 -9.82 46.80 5.69
N ARG A 16 -9.26 47.52 4.72
CA ARG A 16 -9.89 47.72 3.41
C ARG A 16 -9.80 46.41 2.62
N ARG A 17 -10.94 45.91 2.12
CA ARG A 17 -10.97 44.80 1.17
C ARG A 17 -10.25 45.24 -0.12
N PRO A 18 -9.28 44.47 -0.64
CA PRO A 18 -8.75 44.71 -1.98
C PRO A 18 -9.89 44.53 -3.01
N THR A 19 -10.05 45.51 -3.90
CA THR A 19 -11.16 45.60 -4.86
C THR A 19 -10.91 44.88 -6.19
N SER A 20 -9.84 44.10 -6.33
CA SER A 20 -9.62 43.23 -7.51
C SER A 20 -8.68 42.07 -7.14
N PRO A 21 -8.98 40.83 -7.56
CA PRO A 21 -8.02 39.74 -7.44
C PRO A 21 -6.88 39.95 -8.46
N PRO A 22 -5.61 39.87 -8.04
CA PRO A 22 -4.51 39.73 -8.98
C PRO A 22 -4.51 38.25 -9.42
N GLU A 23 -5.15 37.95 -10.54
CA GLU A 23 -5.12 36.62 -11.16
C GLU A 23 -4.51 36.73 -12.56
N SER A 24 -3.27 36.31 -12.74
CA SER A 24 -2.78 35.88 -14.05
C SER A 24 -3.15 34.40 -14.20
N VAL A 25 -4.33 34.14 -14.76
CA VAL A 25 -4.73 32.79 -15.18
C VAL A 25 -4.10 32.52 -16.53
N HIS A 26 -3.13 31.61 -16.58
CA HIS A 26 -2.60 31.11 -17.83
C HIS A 26 -3.41 29.89 -18.28
N TYR A 27 -3.93 29.96 -19.52
CA TYR A 27 -4.66 28.88 -20.16
C TYR A 27 -3.72 28.18 -21.15
N ASP A 28 -3.35 26.93 -20.87
CA ASP A 28 -2.73 26.07 -21.88
C ASP A 28 -3.84 25.45 -22.73
N ARG A 29 -4.05 26.01 -23.92
CA ARG A 29 -5.02 25.50 -24.89
C ARG A 29 -4.35 24.41 -25.73
N GLN A 30 -4.85 23.17 -25.65
CA GLN A 30 -4.57 22.14 -26.66
C GLN A 30 -5.72 22.02 -27.68
N VAL A 31 -5.35 21.50 -28.85
CA VAL A 31 -6.22 21.26 -30.01
C VAL A 31 -7.46 20.48 -29.57
N ASN A 32 -8.66 20.96 -29.94
CA ASN A 32 -10.02 20.50 -29.56
C ASN A 32 -10.70 21.22 -28.37
N GLU A 33 -10.32 22.46 -28.07
CA GLU A 33 -11.08 23.40 -27.20
C GLU A 33 -11.39 22.95 -25.76
N THR A 34 -10.87 21.82 -25.31
CA THR A 34 -11.02 21.35 -23.93
C THR A 34 -9.89 21.93 -23.08
N ILE A 35 -10.24 22.79 -22.11
CA ILE A 35 -9.30 23.29 -21.11
C ILE A 35 -8.97 22.14 -20.16
N LEU A 36 -7.80 21.51 -20.34
CA LEU A 36 -7.38 20.34 -19.55
C LEU A 36 -6.62 20.70 -18.27
N SER A 37 -6.05 21.90 -18.18
CA SER A 37 -5.41 22.36 -16.94
C SER A 37 -5.54 23.87 -16.79
N ARG A 38 -5.85 24.32 -15.58
CA ARG A 38 -5.77 25.72 -15.19
C ARG A 38 -4.53 25.86 -14.31
N ARG A 39 -3.52 26.59 -14.79
CA ARG A 39 -2.33 26.85 -14.00
C ARG A 39 -2.57 28.09 -13.16
N TYR A 40 -2.50 27.92 -11.84
CA TYR A 40 -2.53 29.03 -10.89
C TYR A 40 -1.07 29.28 -10.51
N GLU A 41 -0.53 30.40 -10.98
CA GLU A 41 0.75 30.87 -10.48
C GLU A 41 0.49 31.58 -9.16
N LEU A 42 1.08 31.08 -8.08
CA LEU A 42 1.16 31.84 -6.83
C LEU A 42 1.96 33.09 -7.15
N LEU A 43 1.29 34.24 -7.19
CA LEU A 43 1.94 35.55 -7.25
C LEU A 43 2.67 35.80 -5.92
N GLY A 44 3.81 35.13 -5.75
CA GLY A 44 4.82 35.46 -4.78
C GLY A 44 5.56 36.70 -5.26
N GLU A 45 5.75 37.66 -4.36
CA GLU A 45 6.36 38.96 -4.61
C GLU A 45 7.56 38.90 -5.57
N ASN A 46 7.48 39.72 -6.63
CA ASN A 46 8.51 40.06 -7.61
C ASN A 46 9.94 39.85 -7.09
N LYS A 47 10.51 38.66 -7.29
CA LYS A 47 11.95 38.43 -7.14
C LYS A 47 12.54 38.18 -8.52
N SER A 48 13.21 39.22 -9.01
CA SER A 48 14.29 39.25 -10.00
C SER A 48 14.40 38.03 -10.93
N THR A 49 14.04 38.27 -12.19
CA THR A 49 14.02 37.37 -13.34
C THR A 49 15.35 36.67 -13.67
N ASP A 50 16.47 37.00 -13.02
CA ASP A 50 17.81 36.54 -13.47
C ASP A 50 18.43 35.38 -12.65
N GLN A 51 17.72 34.77 -11.69
CA GLN A 51 18.25 33.61 -10.94
C GLN A 51 17.34 32.36 -10.91
N LEU A 52 16.25 32.34 -11.70
CA LEU A 52 15.22 31.29 -11.64
C LEU A 52 15.36 30.20 -12.73
N THR A 53 16.59 29.82 -13.11
CA THR A 53 16.84 28.61 -13.92
C THR A 53 17.03 27.34 -13.10
N HIS A 54 16.89 27.40 -11.77
CA HIS A 54 16.44 26.22 -11.04
C HIS A 54 14.98 26.01 -11.37
N ARG A 55 14.74 25.11 -12.33
CA ARG A 55 13.46 24.47 -12.68
C ARG A 55 12.65 24.22 -11.40
N LEU A 56 11.87 25.22 -10.97
CA LEU A 56 10.89 25.08 -9.90
C LEU A 56 9.89 24.09 -10.45
N VAL A 57 10.09 22.82 -10.11
CA VAL A 57 9.04 21.82 -10.22
C VAL A 57 7.89 22.42 -9.43
N ASP A 58 6.82 22.74 -10.14
CA ASP A 58 5.61 23.30 -9.54
C ASP A 58 5.28 22.43 -8.32
N PRO A 59 5.25 22.96 -7.09
CA PRO A 59 5.13 22.11 -5.91
C PRO A 59 3.77 21.39 -5.88
N PHE A 60 2.79 21.89 -6.64
CA PHE A 60 1.47 21.30 -6.76
C PHE A 60 0.93 21.38 -8.20
N THR A 61 -0.16 20.66 -8.43
CA THR A 61 -0.97 20.74 -9.65
C THR A 61 -2.45 20.88 -9.28
N ILE A 62 -3.23 21.56 -10.12
CA ILE A 62 -4.67 21.78 -9.87
C ILE A 62 -5.49 21.05 -10.93
N HIS A 63 -6.47 20.28 -10.47
CA HIS A 63 -7.29 19.38 -11.27
C HIS A 63 -8.78 19.58 -10.96
N GLN A 64 -9.63 19.11 -11.88
CA GLN A 64 -11.04 18.91 -11.55
C GLN A 64 -11.18 17.82 -10.48
N PRO A 65 -12.13 17.94 -9.53
CA PRO A 65 -12.34 16.91 -8.53
C PRO A 65 -12.87 15.60 -9.12
N PRO A 66 -12.63 14.47 -8.43
CA PRO A 66 -13.28 13.20 -8.74
C PRO A 66 -14.79 13.36 -8.92
N HIS A 67 -15.36 12.63 -9.88
CA HIS A 67 -16.76 12.77 -10.26
C HIS A 67 -17.73 12.67 -9.06
N ALA A 68 -17.49 11.75 -8.13
CA ALA A 68 -18.30 11.59 -6.92
C ALA A 68 -18.29 12.85 -6.02
N LEU A 69 -17.15 13.54 -5.88
CA LEU A 69 -17.05 14.76 -5.08
C LEU A 69 -17.71 15.96 -5.80
N ARG A 70 -17.66 15.98 -7.14
CA ARG A 70 -18.35 17.01 -7.94
C ARG A 70 -19.87 16.85 -7.85
N GLN A 71 -20.39 15.64 -8.08
CA GLN A 71 -21.83 15.36 -8.05
C GLN A 71 -22.46 15.65 -6.68
N SER A 72 -21.72 15.38 -5.61
CA SER A 72 -22.17 15.67 -4.25
C SER A 72 -21.90 17.11 -3.80
N HIS A 73 -21.35 17.97 -4.68
CA HIS A 73 -20.94 19.34 -4.38
C HIS A 73 -19.98 19.45 -3.17
N GLN A 74 -19.19 18.41 -2.93
CA GLN A 74 -18.20 18.36 -1.86
C GLN A 74 -16.87 19.00 -2.28
N ALA A 75 -16.63 19.20 -3.57
CA ALA A 75 -15.44 19.88 -4.06
C ALA A 75 -15.68 20.56 -5.41
N GLU A 76 -15.07 21.72 -5.59
CA GLU A 76 -15.02 22.51 -6.83
C GLU A 76 -13.68 22.32 -7.56
N PHE A 77 -12.57 22.26 -6.81
CA PHE A 77 -11.23 22.00 -7.38
C PHE A 77 -10.39 21.11 -6.46
N THR A 78 -9.36 20.52 -7.04
CA THR A 78 -8.42 19.62 -6.35
C THR A 78 -7.01 20.15 -6.51
N VAL A 79 -6.25 20.17 -5.42
CA VAL A 79 -4.82 20.45 -5.42
C VAL A 79 -4.09 19.15 -5.10
N ARG A 80 -3.11 18.79 -5.92
CA ARG A 80 -2.23 17.64 -5.70
C ARG A 80 -0.81 18.13 -5.46
N GLU A 81 -0.22 17.78 -4.34
CA GLU A 81 1.18 18.05 -4.05
C GLU A 81 2.07 17.05 -4.79
N ASN A 82 3.04 17.55 -5.56
CA ASN A 82 3.86 16.72 -6.44
C ASN A 82 4.94 15.93 -5.68
N LYS A 83 5.35 16.41 -4.49
CA LYS A 83 6.43 15.80 -3.71
C LYS A 83 6.00 14.52 -3.00
N ASN A 84 4.86 14.56 -2.30
CA ASN A 84 4.38 13.47 -1.45
C ASN A 84 3.12 12.80 -2.01
N GLY A 85 2.50 13.36 -3.06
CA GLY A 85 1.27 12.84 -3.64
C GLY A 85 0.01 13.15 -2.84
N LEU A 86 0.08 13.99 -1.80
CA LEU A 86 -1.09 14.44 -1.03
C LEU A 86 -2.09 15.12 -1.97
N VAL A 87 -3.36 14.75 -1.84
CA VAL A 87 -4.44 15.36 -2.61
C VAL A 87 -5.42 16.03 -1.65
N LEU A 88 -5.72 17.30 -1.90
CA LEU A 88 -6.64 18.11 -1.14
C LEU A 88 -7.76 18.59 -2.05
N HIS A 89 -9.00 18.44 -1.59
CA HIS A 89 -10.18 18.89 -2.31
C HIS A 89 -10.79 20.09 -1.62
N PHE A 90 -11.20 21.08 -2.42
CA PHE A 90 -11.62 22.39 -1.92
C PHE A 90 -13.01 22.74 -2.44
N LEU A 91 -13.80 23.44 -1.62
CA LEU A 91 -14.97 24.16 -2.09
C LEU A 91 -14.58 25.37 -2.95
N ALA A 92 -15.56 25.94 -3.65
CA ALA A 92 -15.41 27.20 -4.40
C ALA A 92 -14.94 28.37 -3.51
N ASP A 93 -15.20 28.34 -2.21
CA ASP A 93 -14.74 29.36 -1.25
C ASP A 93 -13.31 29.14 -0.73
N GLY A 94 -12.61 28.10 -1.20
CA GLY A 94 -11.23 27.80 -0.84
C GLY A 94 -11.06 27.03 0.47
N ARG A 95 -12.13 26.56 1.12
CA ARG A 95 -12.02 25.66 2.28
C ARG A 95 -11.75 24.22 1.84
N VAL A 96 -10.84 23.54 2.53
CA VAL A 96 -10.57 22.11 2.34
C VAL A 96 -11.74 21.30 2.89
N THR A 97 -12.24 20.35 2.11
CA THR A 97 -13.36 19.46 2.48
C THR A 97 -12.93 18.02 2.66
N VAL A 98 -11.96 17.58 1.86
CA VAL A 98 -11.52 16.19 1.82
C VAL A 98 -10.00 16.17 1.65
N LYS A 99 -9.36 15.27 2.39
CA LYS A 99 -7.93 14.97 2.30
C LYS A 99 -7.76 13.53 1.85
N ASP A 100 -7.03 13.33 0.76
CA ASP A 100 -6.65 12.03 0.24
C ASP A 100 -5.15 11.83 0.46
N GLN A 101 -4.81 11.08 1.50
CA GLN A 101 -3.44 10.79 1.91
C GLN A 101 -2.94 9.51 1.22
N PRO A 102 -1.88 9.53 0.40
CA PRO A 102 -1.34 8.31 -0.18
C PRO A 102 -0.85 7.35 0.90
N VAL A 103 -1.10 6.05 0.69
CA VAL A 103 -0.67 4.96 1.57
C VAL A 103 0.59 4.32 1.03
N ALA A 104 1.63 4.24 1.87
CA ALA A 104 2.94 3.68 1.55
C ALA A 104 3.46 4.25 0.21
N ASP A 105 3.83 3.39 -0.75
CA ASP A 105 4.35 3.76 -2.07
C ASP A 105 3.24 4.19 -3.07
N GLY A 106 2.12 4.73 -2.56
CA GLY A 106 1.02 5.25 -3.35
C GLY A 106 0.18 4.18 -4.05
N PHE A 107 0.01 3.02 -3.41
CA PHE A 107 -0.84 1.94 -3.95
C PHE A 107 -2.34 2.18 -3.72
N ALA A 108 -2.66 2.97 -2.69
CA ALA A 108 -3.98 3.37 -2.26
C ALA A 108 -3.95 4.79 -1.68
N TYR A 109 -5.11 5.35 -1.38
CA TYR A 109 -5.29 6.62 -0.67
C TYR A 109 -6.25 6.44 0.51
N LEU A 110 -5.95 7.08 1.64
CA LEU A 110 -6.86 7.25 2.77
C LEU A 110 -7.58 8.59 2.61
N ARG A 111 -8.89 8.51 2.33
CA ARG A 111 -9.76 9.67 2.23
C ARG A 111 -10.36 10.01 3.59
N SER A 112 -10.07 11.22 4.07
CA SER A 112 -10.59 11.78 5.32
C SER A 112 -11.52 12.95 5.04
N ASP A 113 -12.66 13.02 5.75
CA ASP A 113 -13.57 14.16 5.72
C ASP A 113 -13.04 15.25 6.66
N MET A 114 -12.66 16.39 6.09
CA MET A 114 -12.07 17.50 6.85
C MET A 114 -13.12 18.32 7.61
N PHE A 115 -14.41 18.18 7.30
CA PHE A 115 -15.49 18.74 8.12
C PHE A 115 -15.81 17.88 9.34
N ARG A 116 -15.41 16.61 9.33
CA ARG A 116 -15.56 15.68 10.46
C ARG A 116 -14.20 15.06 10.84
N PRO A 117 -13.28 15.86 11.41
CA PRO A 117 -12.01 15.34 11.90
C PRO A 117 -12.23 14.18 12.87
N GLY A 118 -11.46 13.10 12.70
CA GLY A 118 -11.59 11.88 13.51
C GLY A 118 -12.66 10.89 13.03
N GLY A 119 -13.39 11.20 11.94
CA GLY A 119 -14.19 10.20 11.25
C GLY A 119 -13.32 9.10 10.65
N GLU A 120 -13.88 7.89 10.53
CA GLU A 120 -13.18 6.75 9.92
C GLU A 120 -12.81 7.07 8.47
N PRO A 121 -11.53 6.97 8.08
CA PRO A 121 -11.11 7.24 6.73
C PRO A 121 -11.65 6.17 5.77
N ARG A 122 -11.74 6.48 4.48
CA ARG A 122 -12.08 5.49 3.44
C ARG A 122 -10.84 5.11 2.67
N LEU A 123 -10.64 3.82 2.42
CA LEU A 123 -9.56 3.35 1.57
C LEU A 123 -9.99 3.39 0.10
N LEU A 124 -9.22 4.11 -0.70
CA LEU A 124 -9.41 4.26 -2.15
C LEU A 124 -8.24 3.64 -2.92
N ASP A 125 -8.50 3.22 -4.13
CA ASP A 125 -7.46 2.81 -5.06
C ASP A 125 -6.74 4.01 -5.70
N SER A 126 -5.82 3.72 -6.64
CA SER A 126 -5.05 4.72 -7.37
C SER A 126 -5.87 5.62 -8.31
N VAL A 127 -7.14 5.30 -8.53
CA VAL A 127 -8.10 6.05 -9.37
C VAL A 127 -9.16 6.74 -8.50
N PHE A 128 -8.94 6.79 -7.17
CA PHE A 128 -9.83 7.42 -6.19
C PHE A 128 -11.22 6.77 -6.07
N VAL A 129 -11.31 5.47 -6.34
CA VAL A 129 -12.51 4.64 -6.15
C VAL A 129 -12.35 3.79 -4.89
N PRO A 130 -13.40 3.59 -4.07
CA PRO A 130 -13.33 2.68 -2.93
C PRO A 130 -12.81 1.30 -3.35
N THR A 131 -11.75 0.84 -2.68
CA THR A 131 -11.14 -0.44 -3.03
C THR A 131 -11.75 -1.59 -2.23
N THR A 132 -11.96 -2.72 -2.90
CA THR A 132 -12.36 -3.99 -2.28
C THR A 132 -11.19 -4.93 -2.06
N LEU A 133 -9.94 -4.51 -2.37
CA LEU A 133 -8.76 -5.36 -2.23
C LEU A 133 -8.32 -5.55 -0.78
N PHE A 134 -8.80 -4.69 0.13
CA PHE A 134 -8.46 -4.73 1.54
C PHE A 134 -9.71 -4.55 2.40
N ARG A 135 -9.76 -5.29 3.50
CA ARG A 135 -10.55 -4.92 4.66
C ARG A 135 -9.72 -4.01 5.53
N MET A 136 -10.30 -2.89 5.96
CA MET A 136 -9.66 -1.94 6.84
C MET A 136 -10.25 -2.05 8.24
N GLU A 137 -9.41 -2.04 9.26
CA GLU A 137 -9.80 -2.06 10.67
C GLU A 137 -9.03 -0.96 11.42
N GLN A 138 -9.73 -0.14 12.21
CA GLN A 138 -9.11 0.90 13.02
C GLN A 138 -8.40 0.29 14.23
N LEU A 139 -7.16 0.69 14.46
CA LEU A 139 -6.38 0.35 15.65
C LEU A 139 -6.19 1.59 16.53
N ASP A 140 -5.83 1.36 17.79
CA ASP A 140 -5.49 2.45 18.72
C ASP A 140 -4.27 3.26 18.25
N GLY A 141 -4.30 4.54 18.60
CA GLY A 141 -3.18 5.47 18.38
C GLY A 141 -3.03 5.95 16.94
N GLY A 142 -4.14 6.10 16.20
CA GLY A 142 -4.11 6.60 14.81
C GLY A 142 -3.53 5.59 13.82
N ARG A 143 -3.68 4.30 14.11
CA ARG A 143 -3.20 3.22 13.25
C ARG A 143 -4.36 2.55 12.54
N LEU A 144 -4.10 2.05 11.34
CA LEU A 144 -5.06 1.28 10.54
C LEU A 144 -4.44 -0.05 10.15
N LEU A 145 -5.17 -1.14 10.38
CA LEU A 145 -4.85 -2.46 9.88
C LEU A 145 -5.51 -2.65 8.52
N LEU A 146 -4.72 -3.00 7.51
CA LEU A 146 -5.17 -3.36 6.18
C LEU A 146 -4.95 -4.85 5.96
N VAL A 147 -6.04 -5.61 5.84
CA VAL A 147 -6.02 -7.06 5.60
C VAL A 147 -6.39 -7.32 4.15
N PRO A 148 -5.49 -7.87 3.32
CA PRO A 148 -5.81 -8.35 1.98
C PRO A 148 -7.01 -9.29 1.95
N VAL A 149 -7.90 -9.13 0.97
CA VAL A 149 -9.08 -10.01 0.80
C VAL A 149 -9.17 -10.66 -0.58
N TRP A 150 -8.08 -10.68 -1.35
CA TRP A 150 -8.02 -11.40 -2.63
C TRP A 150 -7.73 -12.89 -2.42
N ASP A 151 -8.12 -13.75 -3.38
CA ASP A 151 -8.10 -15.22 -3.23
C ASP A 151 -6.71 -15.82 -2.95
N THR A 152 -5.66 -15.17 -3.43
CA THR A 152 -4.26 -15.62 -3.21
C THR A 152 -3.62 -15.06 -1.94
N ALA A 153 -4.34 -14.24 -1.17
CA ALA A 153 -3.86 -13.67 0.09
C ALA A 153 -3.68 -14.78 1.13
N ARG A 154 -2.57 -14.75 1.87
CA ARG A 154 -2.38 -15.70 2.97
C ARG A 154 -3.00 -15.16 4.25
N PRO A 155 -3.53 -16.02 5.16
CA PRO A 155 -4.34 -15.58 6.29
C PRO A 155 -3.70 -14.57 7.25
N ARG A 156 -2.36 -14.53 7.31
CA ARG A 156 -1.62 -13.61 8.19
C ARG A 156 -1.04 -12.40 7.49
N GLU A 157 -1.16 -12.30 6.16
CA GLU A 157 -0.71 -11.11 5.44
C GLU A 157 -1.52 -9.90 5.89
N ARG A 158 -0.83 -8.80 6.19
CA ARG A 158 -1.46 -7.53 6.60
C ARG A 158 -0.47 -6.39 6.60
N PHE A 159 -0.99 -5.18 6.62
CA PHE A 159 -0.24 -3.94 6.73
C PHE A 159 -0.78 -3.13 7.90
N VAL A 160 0.09 -2.50 8.67
CA VAL A 160 -0.28 -1.48 9.64
C VAL A 160 0.22 -0.14 9.13
N VAL A 161 -0.69 0.82 8.96
CA VAL A 161 -0.37 2.15 8.43
C VAL A 161 -0.79 3.22 9.42
N ASP A 162 -0.04 4.32 9.42
CA ASP A 162 -0.40 5.54 10.15
C ASP A 162 -1.53 6.27 9.40
N SER A 163 -2.64 6.56 10.07
CA SER A 163 -3.83 7.14 9.43
C SER A 163 -3.60 8.56 8.91
N ASP A 164 -2.71 9.31 9.56
CA ASP A 164 -2.52 10.73 9.31
C ASP A 164 -1.52 10.97 8.18
N SER A 165 -0.42 10.24 8.18
CA SER A 165 0.66 10.33 7.21
C SER A 165 0.58 9.29 6.11
N GLY A 166 -0.23 8.24 6.26
CA GLY A 166 -0.31 7.11 5.33
C GLY A 166 0.96 6.26 5.29
N ARG A 167 1.92 6.49 6.20
CA ARG A 167 3.18 5.74 6.25
C ARG A 167 2.93 4.30 6.68
N LEU A 168 3.65 3.37 6.04
CA LEU A 168 3.67 1.97 6.46
C LEU A 168 4.50 1.85 7.74
N LEU A 169 3.90 1.28 8.78
CA LEU A 169 4.51 1.08 10.10
C LEU A 169 4.95 -0.37 10.27
N GLU A 170 4.08 -1.32 9.94
CA GLU A 170 4.36 -2.75 10.00
C GLU A 170 3.82 -3.47 8.77
N GLU A 171 4.45 -4.58 8.41
CA GLU A 171 3.97 -5.49 7.37
C GLU A 171 4.20 -6.94 7.79
N ILE A 172 3.20 -7.79 7.55
CA ILE A 172 3.40 -9.23 7.55
C ILE A 172 3.25 -9.73 6.13
N VAL A 173 4.32 -10.32 5.59
CA VAL A 173 4.38 -10.86 4.23
C VAL A 173 4.68 -12.35 4.25
N ALA A 174 3.94 -13.12 3.47
CA ALA A 174 4.18 -14.55 3.33
C ALA A 174 5.44 -14.82 2.50
N VAL A 175 6.28 -15.74 2.97
CA VAL A 175 7.43 -16.27 2.24
C VAL A 175 6.98 -17.53 1.53
N ARG A 176 6.97 -17.50 0.20
CA ARG A 176 6.59 -18.65 -0.62
C ARG A 176 7.76 -19.63 -0.68
N SER A 177 7.63 -20.75 0.03
CA SER A 177 8.52 -21.90 -0.17
C SER A 177 7.87 -22.88 -1.15
N ARG A 178 8.67 -23.40 -2.11
CA ARG A 178 8.18 -24.39 -3.08
C ARG A 178 7.77 -25.72 -2.42
N TYR A 179 8.48 -26.11 -1.36
CA TYR A 179 8.34 -27.43 -0.73
C TYR A 179 8.34 -27.39 0.80
N GLY A 180 8.12 -26.22 1.40
CA GLY A 180 8.21 -26.01 2.83
C GLY A 180 6.93 -25.45 3.44
N PRO A 181 6.82 -25.47 4.79
CA PRO A 181 5.72 -24.80 5.47
C PRO A 181 5.74 -23.30 5.14
N ILE A 182 4.54 -22.71 5.04
CA ILE A 182 4.41 -21.27 4.87
C ILE A 182 5.03 -20.60 6.10
N ARG A 183 5.94 -19.66 5.83
CA ARG A 183 6.55 -18.78 6.83
C ARG A 183 6.20 -17.34 6.49
N TYR A 184 6.40 -16.45 7.44
CA TYR A 184 6.12 -15.03 7.26
C TYR A 184 7.30 -14.20 7.73
N TRP A 185 7.53 -13.06 7.08
CA TRP A 185 8.31 -11.99 7.69
C TRP A 185 7.34 -11.01 8.35
N GLN A 186 7.58 -10.72 9.62
CA GLN A 186 7.01 -9.56 10.30
C GLN A 186 8.06 -8.45 10.25
N ILE A 187 7.74 -7.37 9.54
CA ILE A 187 8.61 -6.24 9.24
C ILE A 187 8.12 -5.05 10.06
N ASP A 188 9.00 -4.47 10.86
CA ASP A 188 8.80 -3.21 11.57
C ASP A 188 9.63 -2.12 10.90
N TYR A 189 8.96 -1.21 10.20
CA TYR A 189 9.60 -0.12 9.46
C TYR A 189 10.09 1.00 10.36
N GLN A 190 9.57 1.10 11.58
CA GLN A 190 10.02 2.11 12.55
C GLN A 190 11.32 1.68 13.21
N ALA A 191 11.40 0.40 13.60
CA ALA A 191 12.62 -0.20 14.14
C ALA A 191 13.66 -0.52 13.05
N GLY A 192 13.24 -0.62 11.78
CA GLY A 192 14.11 -1.04 10.68
C GLY A 192 14.55 -2.50 10.81
N THR A 193 13.71 -3.34 11.42
CA THR A 193 14.01 -4.75 11.68
C THR A 193 12.91 -5.66 11.17
N ALA A 194 13.24 -6.92 10.92
CA ALA A 194 12.26 -7.94 10.57
C ALA A 194 12.58 -9.26 11.28
N VAL A 195 11.52 -9.98 11.64
CA VAL A 195 11.60 -11.29 12.29
C VAL A 195 10.77 -12.29 11.51
N ARG A 196 11.33 -13.47 11.27
CA ARG A 196 10.62 -14.56 10.60
C ARG A 196 9.73 -15.26 11.61
N THR A 197 8.50 -15.53 11.21
CA THR A 197 7.51 -16.25 12.02
C THR A 197 6.98 -17.46 11.29
N ASP A 198 6.48 -18.44 12.05
CA ASP A 198 5.78 -19.60 11.51
C ASP A 198 4.32 -19.26 11.09
N SER A 199 3.54 -20.30 10.78
CA SER A 199 2.13 -20.14 10.39
C SER A 199 1.22 -19.67 11.51
N GLN A 200 1.64 -19.81 12.78
CA GLN A 200 0.88 -19.38 13.96
C GLN A 200 1.29 -17.98 14.44
N GLY A 201 2.45 -17.49 14.00
CA GLY A 201 2.99 -16.20 14.44
C GLY A 201 4.01 -16.26 15.53
N LEU A 202 4.52 -17.46 15.82
CA LEU A 202 5.63 -17.61 16.72
C LEU A 202 6.91 -17.21 15.98
N ALA A 203 7.69 -16.34 16.62
CA ALA A 203 9.00 -15.94 16.13
C ALA A 203 9.94 -17.15 16.10
N LEU A 204 10.62 -17.31 14.98
CA LEU A 204 11.68 -18.30 14.81
C LEU A 204 13.01 -17.74 15.32
N THR A 205 13.89 -18.62 15.82
CA THR A 205 15.11 -18.22 16.54
C THR A 205 16.41 -18.66 15.85
N GLY A 206 16.42 -18.74 14.52
CA GLY A 206 17.61 -19.06 13.73
C GLY A 206 18.42 -17.83 13.30
N ARG A 207 19.66 -18.07 12.86
CA ARG A 207 20.57 -17.01 12.36
C ARG A 207 20.00 -16.24 11.17
N THR A 208 19.07 -16.84 10.42
CA THR A 208 18.42 -16.27 9.23
C THR A 208 16.97 -15.86 9.49
N ASP A 209 16.53 -15.88 10.75
CA ASP A 209 15.16 -15.50 11.14
C ASP A 209 15.07 -14.07 11.71
N GLN A 210 16.19 -13.35 11.74
CA GLN A 210 16.25 -11.93 12.06
C GLN A 210 16.95 -11.17 10.92
N ALA A 211 16.44 -10.00 10.58
CA ALA A 211 16.95 -9.18 9.49
C ALA A 211 16.86 -7.69 9.78
N ILE A 212 17.70 -6.92 9.08
CA ILE A 212 17.61 -5.46 8.97
C ILE A 212 16.88 -5.12 7.67
N VAL A 213 16.02 -4.10 7.74
CA VAL A 213 15.16 -3.67 6.64
C VAL A 213 15.81 -2.52 5.90
N THR A 214 15.87 -2.62 4.57
CA THR A 214 16.23 -1.52 3.67
C THR A 214 15.08 -1.28 2.70
N THR A 215 14.62 -0.03 2.62
CA THR A 215 13.58 0.39 1.67
C THR A 215 14.21 1.31 0.63
N HIS A 216 14.04 0.96 -0.64
CA HIS A 216 14.52 1.74 -1.77
C HIS A 216 13.53 2.85 -2.15
N PRO A 217 13.96 3.90 -2.87
CA PRO A 217 13.07 4.99 -3.29
C PRO A 217 11.89 4.57 -4.19
N ASP A 218 11.98 3.43 -4.85
CA ASP A 218 10.92 2.84 -5.68
C ASP A 218 9.90 2.01 -4.89
N GLY A 219 10.10 1.87 -3.58
CA GLY A 219 9.29 1.07 -2.65
C GLY A 219 9.71 -0.40 -2.54
N THR A 220 10.77 -0.81 -3.24
CA THR A 220 11.34 -2.16 -3.12
C THR A 220 11.90 -2.34 -1.71
N VAL A 221 11.63 -3.49 -1.10
CA VAL A 221 12.09 -3.82 0.26
C VAL A 221 13.03 -5.00 0.21
N GLN A 222 14.21 -4.83 0.80
CA GLN A 222 15.21 -5.87 0.96
C GLN A 222 15.47 -6.11 2.45
N LEU A 223 15.55 -7.38 2.83
CA LEU A 223 15.90 -7.81 4.18
C LEU A 223 17.29 -8.42 4.16
N PHE A 224 18.16 -7.94 5.04
CA PHE A 224 19.55 -8.42 5.14
C PHE A 224 19.80 -9.08 6.49
N GLN A 225 20.56 -10.17 6.49
CA GLN A 225 21.02 -10.81 7.71
C GLN A 225 21.87 -9.82 8.52
N ASN A 226 21.51 -9.65 9.80
CA ASN A 226 22.25 -8.78 10.69
C ASN A 226 23.71 -9.25 10.85
N GLY A 227 24.66 -8.32 10.74
CA GLY A 227 26.09 -8.55 10.89
C GLY A 227 26.82 -9.08 9.64
N THR A 228 26.16 -9.84 8.76
CA THR A 228 26.79 -10.35 7.53
C THR A 228 26.42 -9.55 6.28
N GLY A 229 25.28 -8.87 6.27
CA GLY A 229 24.77 -8.16 5.10
C GLY A 229 24.31 -9.08 3.97
N THR A 230 24.15 -10.38 4.21
CA THR A 230 23.63 -11.32 3.21
C THR A 230 22.14 -11.06 2.97
N PRO A 231 21.66 -10.92 1.72
CA PRO A 231 20.24 -10.75 1.44
C PRO A 231 19.48 -12.03 1.81
N LEU A 232 18.36 -11.88 2.53
CA LEU A 232 17.50 -12.98 2.98
C LEU A 232 16.14 -12.99 2.28
N PHE A 233 15.70 -11.83 1.79
CA PHE A 233 14.41 -11.65 1.15
C PHE A 233 14.42 -10.34 0.38
N GLU A 234 13.75 -10.34 -0.76
CA GLU A 234 13.46 -9.15 -1.54
C GLU A 234 12.00 -9.21 -1.98
N ARG A 235 11.31 -8.08 -1.90
CA ARG A 235 10.00 -7.91 -2.52
C ARG A 235 9.94 -6.62 -3.31
N LEU A 236 9.18 -6.67 -4.41
CA LEU A 236 8.81 -5.49 -5.17
C LEU A 236 7.97 -4.52 -4.31
N SER A 237 7.85 -3.28 -4.77
CA SER A 237 6.95 -2.31 -4.15
C SER A 237 5.49 -2.77 -4.16
N LEU A 238 4.72 -2.36 -3.14
CA LEU A 238 3.32 -2.75 -3.01
C LEU A 238 2.50 -2.32 -4.23
N LYS A 239 2.82 -1.15 -4.79
CA LYS A 239 2.22 -0.65 -6.01
C LYS A 239 2.42 -1.60 -7.19
N SER A 240 3.63 -2.14 -7.36
CA SER A 240 3.94 -3.11 -8.42
C SER A 240 3.24 -4.45 -8.18
N ARG A 241 3.24 -4.95 -6.93
CA ARG A 241 2.55 -6.20 -6.56
C ARG A 241 1.04 -6.11 -6.80
N LEU A 242 0.40 -5.01 -6.38
CA LEU A 242 -1.03 -4.81 -6.62
C LEU A 242 -1.35 -4.59 -8.10
N ARG A 243 -0.47 -3.95 -8.87
CA ARG A 243 -0.63 -3.85 -10.32
C ARG A 243 -0.65 -5.24 -10.96
N ALA A 244 0.26 -6.13 -10.58
CA ALA A 244 0.30 -7.50 -11.07
C ALA A 244 -0.99 -8.27 -10.70
N LEU A 245 -1.47 -8.12 -9.46
CA LEU A 245 -2.73 -8.75 -9.02
C LEU A 245 -3.96 -8.25 -9.79
N ARG A 246 -4.04 -6.95 -10.13
CA ARG A 246 -5.14 -6.41 -10.94
C ARG A 246 -5.12 -6.95 -12.36
N GLN A 247 -3.93 -7.21 -12.92
CA GLN A 247 -3.80 -7.79 -14.26
C GLN A 247 -4.26 -9.25 -14.29
N THR A 248 -4.02 -10.03 -13.23
CA THR A 248 -4.45 -11.44 -13.16
C THR A 248 -5.94 -11.60 -12.87
N GLN A 249 -6.58 -10.65 -12.20
CA GLN A 249 -8.04 -10.68 -11.98
C GLN A 249 -8.85 -10.30 -13.23
N HIS A 250 -8.24 -9.59 -14.18
CA HIS A 250 -8.94 -9.09 -15.36
C HIS A 250 -8.88 -10.04 -16.56
N VAL A 251 -8.73 -11.36 -16.33
CA VAL A 251 -8.90 -12.35 -17.40
C VAL A 251 -10.33 -12.20 -17.93
N PRO A 252 -10.53 -11.69 -19.16
CA PRO A 252 -11.86 -11.59 -19.71
C PRO A 252 -12.42 -13.01 -19.76
N LEU A 253 -13.57 -13.22 -19.12
CA LEU A 253 -14.40 -14.38 -19.43
C LEU A 253 -14.50 -14.44 -20.96
N PRO A 254 -14.22 -15.58 -21.60
CA PRO A 254 -14.31 -15.67 -23.06
C PRO A 254 -15.73 -15.33 -23.48
N GLU A 255 -15.94 -14.08 -23.87
CA GLU A 255 -17.15 -13.61 -24.54
C GLU A 255 -17.16 -14.29 -25.91
N ASN A 256 -18.03 -15.30 -26.06
CA ASN A 256 -18.22 -16.17 -27.23
C ASN A 256 -17.51 -17.52 -27.19
N LEU A 257 -18.16 -18.48 -26.53
CA LEU A 257 -18.49 -19.74 -27.21
C LEU A 257 -19.99 -19.76 -27.54
N GLY A 258 -20.45 -18.71 -28.25
CA GLY A 258 -21.73 -18.71 -28.97
C GLY A 258 -21.66 -19.60 -30.22
N GLY A 259 -21.05 -20.78 -30.09
CA GLY A 259 -21.13 -21.86 -31.07
C GLY A 259 -22.38 -22.65 -30.77
N ILE A 260 -23.49 -22.21 -31.35
CA ILE A 260 -24.58 -23.02 -31.91
C ILE A 260 -24.55 -24.49 -31.43
N ALA A 261 -25.20 -24.76 -30.30
CA ALA A 261 -25.65 -26.12 -30.02
C ALA A 261 -26.81 -26.39 -30.98
N GLU A 262 -26.52 -27.14 -32.06
CA GLU A 262 -27.57 -27.86 -32.75
C GLU A 262 -28.24 -28.77 -31.72
N GLU A 263 -29.55 -28.59 -31.53
CA GLU A 263 -30.38 -29.43 -30.68
C GLU A 263 -30.28 -30.88 -31.15
N PRO A 264 -29.90 -31.85 -30.29
CA PRO A 264 -30.07 -33.24 -30.62
C PRO A 264 -31.57 -33.54 -30.61
N GLU A 265 -32.12 -33.89 -31.78
CA GLU A 265 -33.48 -34.41 -31.88
C GLU A 265 -33.70 -35.56 -30.89
N GLU A 266 -34.82 -35.44 -30.18
CA GLU A 266 -35.35 -36.41 -29.24
C GLU A 266 -35.45 -37.80 -29.91
N SER A 267 -34.68 -38.76 -29.41
CA SER A 267 -35.02 -40.18 -29.53
C SER A 267 -35.55 -40.63 -28.17
N GLU A 268 -36.87 -40.70 -28.10
CA GLU A 268 -37.62 -41.35 -27.03
C GLU A 268 -37.29 -42.85 -27.07
N ASP A 269 -36.45 -43.33 -26.16
CA ASP A 269 -36.44 -44.75 -25.80
C ASP A 269 -36.56 -44.90 -24.29
N CYS A 270 -37.63 -45.60 -23.93
CA CYS A 270 -38.12 -45.82 -22.58
C CYS A 270 -37.22 -46.80 -21.84
N ILE A 271 -36.79 -46.46 -20.63
CA ILE A 271 -36.38 -47.47 -19.63
C ILE A 271 -37.09 -47.16 -18.32
N GLU A 272 -38.10 -47.99 -18.02
CA GLU A 272 -38.75 -48.13 -16.71
C GLU A 272 -37.72 -48.42 -15.63
N PHE A 273 -37.68 -47.60 -14.59
CA PHE A 273 -37.05 -47.95 -13.32
C PHE A 273 -38.12 -48.53 -12.39
N HIS A 274 -38.00 -49.83 -12.12
CA HIS A 274 -38.74 -50.51 -11.06
C HIS A 274 -38.00 -50.36 -9.72
N ASP A 275 -38.78 -50.06 -8.69
CA ASP A 275 -38.40 -50.05 -7.27
C ASP A 275 -37.68 -51.33 -6.82
N ALA A 276 -36.67 -51.15 -5.96
CA ALA A 276 -36.26 -52.16 -4.99
C ALA A 276 -35.70 -51.49 -3.72
N GLN A 277 -36.50 -51.55 -2.65
CA GLN A 277 -36.04 -51.47 -1.26
C GLN A 277 -35.22 -52.73 -0.93
N GLU A 278 -34.06 -52.59 -0.31
CA GLU A 278 -33.42 -53.61 0.54
C GLU A 278 -32.40 -52.92 1.46
N SER A 279 -32.75 -52.76 2.74
CA SER A 279 -32.14 -53.44 3.90
C SER A 279 -30.61 -53.39 3.96
N TRP A 280 -30.08 -52.59 4.89
CA TRP A 280 -28.68 -52.64 5.32
C TRP A 280 -28.63 -53.14 6.77
N ASP A 281 -28.21 -54.40 6.93
CA ASP A 281 -27.64 -54.95 8.15
C ASP A 281 -26.31 -55.62 7.77
N GLY A 282 -25.28 -55.50 8.63
CA GLY A 282 -24.18 -56.47 8.68
C GLY A 282 -22.78 -55.98 8.34
N GLU A 283 -22.13 -55.38 9.34
CA GLU A 283 -20.84 -55.79 9.93
C GLU A 283 -20.02 -56.90 9.22
N SER A 284 -18.76 -56.60 8.84
CA SER A 284 -17.54 -57.36 9.21
C SER A 284 -16.30 -56.95 8.40
N ALA A 285 -15.15 -57.02 9.07
CA ALA A 285 -13.80 -56.81 8.59
C ALA A 285 -13.35 -57.85 7.53
N ASP A 286 -12.42 -57.49 6.64
CA ASP A 286 -11.03 -57.98 6.66
C ASP A 286 -10.18 -57.44 5.49
N ASP A 287 -8.87 -57.62 5.65
CA ASP A 287 -7.71 -57.27 4.81
C ASP A 287 -7.80 -57.50 3.29
N GLY A 288 -7.06 -56.69 2.51
CA GLY A 288 -6.78 -57.05 1.10
C GLY A 288 -6.16 -55.99 0.20
N VAL A 289 -4.83 -55.86 0.30
CA VAL A 289 -3.83 -55.56 -0.75
C VAL A 289 -4.33 -55.15 -2.16
N GLY A 290 -3.95 -53.93 -2.55
CA GLY A 290 -3.34 -53.63 -3.86
C GLY A 290 -4.27 -53.30 -5.02
N LEU A 291 -4.16 -52.08 -5.55
CA LEU A 291 -4.22 -51.82 -6.99
C LEU A 291 -3.60 -50.45 -7.32
N LEU A 292 -2.67 -50.51 -8.26
CA LEU A 292 -2.03 -49.40 -8.95
C LEU A 292 -3.03 -48.72 -9.88
N GLY A 293 -2.94 -47.39 -10.02
CA GLY A 293 -3.53 -46.67 -11.15
C GLY A 293 -4.26 -45.40 -10.75
N GLY A 294 -3.60 -44.25 -10.94
CA GLY A 294 -4.22 -42.93 -10.78
C GLY A 294 -3.34 -41.89 -11.44
N GLY A 295 -3.77 -41.40 -12.60
CA GLY A 295 -2.96 -40.64 -13.54
C GLY A 295 -2.47 -39.30 -13.00
N LEU A 296 -1.22 -38.98 -13.35
CA LEU A 296 -0.70 -37.62 -13.35
C LEU A 296 -1.54 -36.79 -14.33
N LEU A 297 -2.36 -35.88 -13.81
CA LEU A 297 -2.69 -34.65 -14.51
C LEU A 297 -1.56 -33.66 -14.20
N GLU A 298 -0.62 -33.51 -15.13
CA GLU A 298 0.33 -32.40 -15.15
C GLU A 298 -0.46 -31.12 -15.44
N GLU A 299 -0.88 -30.44 -14.38
CA GLU A 299 -1.43 -29.10 -14.48
C GLU A 299 -0.26 -28.15 -14.79
N HIS A 300 -0.21 -27.71 -16.04
CA HIS A 300 0.73 -26.71 -16.54
C HIS A 300 0.36 -25.35 -15.94
N VAL A 301 0.94 -25.01 -14.79
CA VAL A 301 0.83 -23.68 -14.20
C VAL A 301 1.88 -22.79 -14.83
N ASP A 302 1.42 -21.84 -15.65
CA ASP A 302 2.28 -20.82 -16.25
C ASP A 302 3.01 -19.99 -15.19
N ASP A 303 4.32 -19.92 -15.36
CA ASP A 303 5.31 -19.23 -14.55
C ASP A 303 5.14 -17.71 -14.69
N VAL A 304 4.44 -17.07 -13.75
CA VAL A 304 4.30 -15.61 -13.69
C VAL A 304 4.95 -15.07 -12.42
N GLY A 305 6.12 -14.44 -12.61
CA GLY A 305 6.78 -13.58 -11.63
C GLY A 305 7.61 -14.32 -10.59
N GLN A 306 8.76 -14.86 -11.00
CA GLN A 306 9.76 -15.37 -10.05
C GLN A 306 10.34 -14.21 -9.24
N GLU A 307 9.92 -14.06 -7.98
CA GLU A 307 10.75 -13.43 -6.96
C GLU A 307 12.02 -14.30 -6.83
N THR A 308 13.19 -13.72 -7.12
CA THR A 308 14.46 -14.45 -7.13
C THR A 308 14.92 -14.78 -5.72
N TRP A 309 15.05 -16.07 -5.45
CA TRP A 309 15.50 -16.60 -4.16
C TRP A 309 16.99 -16.93 -4.21
N HIS A 310 17.76 -16.44 -3.24
CA HIS A 310 19.09 -16.97 -2.95
C HIS A 310 19.02 -17.79 -1.66
N ASP A 311 18.87 -19.11 -1.81
CA ASP A 311 19.17 -20.04 -0.73
C ASP A 311 20.69 -20.00 -0.49
N ALA A 312 21.10 -19.31 0.58
CA ALA A 312 22.48 -19.31 1.05
C ALA A 312 22.83 -20.70 1.60
N ARG A 313 23.22 -21.61 0.71
CA ARG A 313 23.80 -22.90 1.06
C ARG A 313 25.20 -22.65 1.60
N THR A 314 25.40 -22.80 2.90
CA THR A 314 26.71 -22.74 3.52
C THR A 314 27.48 -24.02 3.24
N GLU A 315 28.36 -23.99 2.24
CA GLU A 315 29.51 -24.91 2.17
C GLU A 315 30.55 -24.43 3.19
N GLY A 316 30.82 -25.27 4.19
CA GLY A 316 31.86 -25.04 5.17
C GLY A 316 33.23 -25.20 4.51
N THR A 317 34.04 -24.14 4.57
CA THR A 317 35.49 -24.23 4.36
C THR A 317 36.17 -23.69 5.60
N ASP A 318 36.80 -24.61 6.32
CA ASP A 318 37.84 -24.34 7.32
C ASP A 318 39.00 -23.61 6.63
N GLY A 319 39.38 -22.46 7.16
CA GLY A 319 40.45 -21.64 6.62
C GLY A 319 40.92 -20.59 7.62
N ASP A 320 42.06 -20.89 8.24
CA ASP A 320 42.93 -20.05 9.08
C ASP A 320 42.79 -18.52 8.89
N LEU A 321 42.61 -17.80 10.01
CA LEU A 321 42.69 -16.34 10.09
C LEU A 321 43.99 -15.89 10.77
N PRO A 322 44.80 -15.00 10.17
CA PRO A 322 45.89 -14.33 10.87
C PRO A 322 45.44 -13.03 11.56
N GLY A 323 45.91 -12.85 12.79
CA GLY A 323 46.36 -11.57 13.39
C GLY A 323 45.41 -10.36 13.36
N ARG A 324 44.58 -10.22 14.40
CA ARG A 324 43.77 -9.02 14.64
C ARG A 324 44.56 -7.99 15.46
N VAL A 325 44.86 -6.84 14.87
CA VAL A 325 45.38 -5.65 15.57
C VAL A 325 44.21 -4.89 16.20
N LEU A 326 44.32 -4.61 17.50
CA LEU A 326 43.36 -3.84 18.28
C LEU A 326 43.50 -2.33 17.98
N PRO A 327 42.40 -1.57 17.78
CA PRO A 327 42.48 -0.12 17.75
C PRO A 327 42.62 0.47 19.16
N ALA A 328 43.42 1.52 19.26
CA ALA A 328 43.75 2.25 20.47
C ALA A 328 42.54 2.94 21.11
N THR A 329 42.51 2.87 22.44
CA THR A 329 41.59 3.56 23.35
C THR A 329 41.70 5.09 23.19
N PRO A 330 40.59 5.84 23.05
CA PRO A 330 40.66 7.30 23.16
C PRO A 330 40.79 7.71 24.63
N GLU A 331 41.80 8.54 24.90
CA GLU A 331 42.06 9.17 26.20
C GLU A 331 40.89 10.06 26.63
N ALA A 332 40.43 9.87 27.87
CA ALA A 332 39.46 10.73 28.52
C ALA A 332 40.14 12.04 28.96
N GLY A 333 39.84 13.13 28.26
CA GLY A 333 40.24 14.49 28.64
C GLY A 333 39.48 14.98 29.87
N PHE A 334 40.23 15.16 30.95
CA PHE A 334 39.83 15.81 32.20
C PHE A 334 39.72 17.34 31.98
N LEU A 335 38.59 17.96 32.33
CA LEU A 335 38.47 19.43 32.43
C LEU A 335 38.14 19.81 33.90
N PRO A 336 39.02 20.56 34.59
CA PRO A 336 38.69 21.14 35.89
C PRO A 336 38.12 22.55 35.73
N GLY A 337 36.96 22.76 36.36
CA GLY A 337 36.62 23.94 37.16
C GLY A 337 36.44 25.29 36.47
N LEU A 338 35.24 25.85 36.62
CA LEU A 338 35.04 27.29 36.83
C LEU A 338 33.84 27.48 37.78
N LYS A 339 34.06 28.34 38.78
CA LYS A 339 33.10 28.85 39.75
C LYS A 339 32.12 29.82 39.12
#